data_AF-A0A3N2N0F1-F1
#
_entry.id   AF-A0A3N2N0F1-F1
#
_cell.length_a   1.000
_cell.length_b   1.000
_cell.length_c   1.000
_cell.angle_alpha   90.00
_cell.angle_beta   90.00
_cell.angle_gamma   90.00
#
_symmetry.space_group_name_H-M   'P 1'
#
loop_
_entity.id
_entity.type
_entity.pdbx_description
1 polymer ?
#
loop_
_entity_poly.entity_id
_entity_poly.type
_entity_poly.pdbx_seq_one_letter_code
_entity_poly.pdbx_strand_id
1 'polypeptide(L)'
;MILKVHRYIVKKWIVLRMASQEFYFKQPFEIKDEYPIMKSILFFALVPIELIFIFLYARIVGSLSAYNLEIILAVAVVNLLVANLLINHIKDEAFIDETIRSYKQLDFETRKKSYSFKEGFTITFLMVVIPWLIFFIGISTVCYLIPHYR
;
A
#
# COMPACT_ATOMS: atom_id res chain seq x y z
N MET A 1 16.47 -0.03 0.58
CA MET A 1 15.73 1.22 0.27
C MET A 1 14.22 1.02 0.44
N ILE A 2 13.65 -0.04 -0.15
CA ILE A 2 12.20 -0.38 -0.06
C ILE A 2 11.69 -0.49 1.39
N LEU A 3 12.40 -1.21 2.26
CA LEU A 3 12.06 -1.31 3.70
C LEU A 3 11.99 0.04 4.43
N LYS A 4 12.85 1.01 4.07
CA LYS A 4 12.84 2.35 4.68
C LYS A 4 11.61 3.15 4.26
N VAL A 5 11.23 3.09 2.98
CA VAL A 5 10.02 3.74 2.46
C VAL A 5 8.78 3.10 3.07
N HIS A 6 8.75 1.78 3.16
CA HIS A 6 7.65 1.06 3.78
C HIS A 6 7.47 1.43 5.25
N ARG A 7 8.57 1.43 6.03
CA ARG A 7 8.57 1.89 7.43
C ARG A 7 8.09 3.35 7.57
N TYR A 8 8.50 4.24 6.66
CA TYR A 8 8.04 5.63 6.66
C TYR A 8 6.51 5.72 6.45
N ILE A 9 5.98 5.01 5.45
CA ILE A 9 4.54 4.98 5.15
C ILE A 9 3.76 4.43 6.36
N VAL A 10 4.24 3.34 6.96
CA VAL A 10 3.61 2.74 8.14
C VAL A 10 3.62 3.69 9.33
N LYS A 11 4.74 4.36 9.62
CA LYS A 11 4.81 5.36 10.69
C LYS A 11 3.80 6.49 10.48
N LYS A 12 3.74 7.01 9.26
CA LYS A 12 2.81 8.08 8.88
C LYS A 12 1.34 7.61 8.99
N TRP A 13 1.03 6.40 8.54
CA TRP A 13 -0.28 5.79 8.71
C TRP A 13 -0.68 5.69 10.17
N ILE A 14 0.19 5.13 11.04
CA ILE A 14 -0.10 4.96 12.46
C ILE A 14 -0.39 6.30 13.12
N VAL A 15 0.46 7.32 12.89
CA VAL A 15 0.27 8.66 13.44
C VAL A 15 -1.05 9.28 12.98
N LEU A 16 -1.37 9.17 11.69
CA LEU A 16 -2.64 9.67 11.15
C LEU A 16 -3.83 8.95 11.80
N ARG A 17 -3.76 7.62 11.93
CA ARG A 17 -4.85 6.81 12.47
C ARG A 17 -5.05 7.05 13.95
N MET A 18 -3.97 7.14 14.73
CA MET A 18 -4.02 7.59 16.13
C MET A 18 -4.71 8.94 16.26
N ALA A 19 -4.32 9.92 15.44
CA ALA A 19 -4.93 11.24 15.45
C ALA A 19 -6.41 11.20 15.02
N SER A 20 -6.76 10.38 14.03
CA SER A 20 -8.16 10.22 13.61
C SER A 20 -9.02 9.56 14.70
N GLN A 21 -8.49 8.56 15.40
CA GLN A 21 -9.18 7.89 16.49
C GLN A 21 -9.36 8.83 17.69
N GLU A 22 -8.34 9.62 18.02
CA GLU A 22 -8.40 10.60 19.11
C GLU A 22 -9.36 11.77 18.82
N PHE A 23 -9.26 12.41 17.65
CA PHE A 23 -9.95 13.68 17.38
C PHE A 23 -11.28 13.55 16.62
N TYR A 24 -11.42 12.54 15.76
CA TYR A 24 -12.62 12.37 14.94
C TYR A 24 -13.55 11.30 15.51
N PHE A 25 -13.04 10.08 15.71
CA PHE A 25 -13.85 8.95 16.19
C PHE A 25 -14.05 8.95 17.71
N LYS A 26 -13.19 9.64 18.46
CA LYS A 26 -13.17 9.68 19.94
C LYS A 26 -13.09 8.29 20.57
N GLN A 27 -12.24 7.43 20.01
CA GLN A 27 -12.06 6.03 20.41
C GLN A 27 -10.58 5.74 20.73
N PRO A 28 -10.30 4.74 21.58
CA PRO A 28 -8.94 4.31 21.82
C PRO A 28 -8.32 3.72 20.54
N PHE A 29 -7.05 4.04 20.31
CA PHE A 29 -6.32 3.48 19.18
C PHE A 29 -5.77 2.09 19.53
N GLU A 30 -6.13 1.08 18.73
CA GLU A 30 -5.60 -0.27 18.80
C GLU A 30 -4.85 -0.64 17.53
N ILE A 31 -3.53 -0.85 17.64
CA ILE A 31 -2.69 -1.19 16.48
C ILE A 31 -3.06 -2.53 15.84
N LYS A 32 -3.66 -3.44 16.61
CA LYS A 32 -4.07 -4.77 16.13
C LYS A 32 -5.13 -4.69 15.04
N ASP A 33 -6.03 -3.71 15.15
CA ASP A 33 -7.13 -3.48 14.20
C ASP A 33 -6.65 -2.82 12.91
N GLU A 34 -5.48 -2.18 12.95
CA GLU A 34 -4.90 -1.53 11.79
C GLU A 34 -4.16 -2.51 10.86
N TYR A 35 -3.65 -3.63 11.38
CA TYR A 35 -2.92 -4.60 10.54
C TYR A 35 -3.76 -5.20 9.41
N PRO A 36 -5.02 -5.63 9.62
CA PRO A 36 -5.89 -6.06 8.52
C PRO A 36 -6.08 -4.97 7.45
N ILE A 37 -6.27 -3.71 7.87
CA ILE A 37 -6.46 -2.58 6.96
C ILE A 37 -5.18 -2.36 6.13
N MET A 38 -4.02 -2.35 6.78
CA MET A 38 -2.73 -2.23 6.11
C MET A 38 -2.50 -3.36 5.11
N LYS A 39 -2.86 -4.61 5.47
CA LYS A 39 -2.79 -5.77 4.56
C LYS A 39 -3.67 -5.58 3.33
N SER A 40 -4.92 -5.15 3.51
CA SER A 40 -5.84 -4.89 2.40
C SER A 40 -5.33 -3.79 1.49
N ILE A 41 -4.84 -2.67 2.04
CA ILE A 41 -4.29 -1.58 1.23
C ILE A 41 -3.06 -2.06 0.45
N LEU A 42 -2.16 -2.78 1.10
CA LEU A 42 -0.95 -3.31 0.46
C LEU A 42 -1.30 -4.33 -0.64
N PHE A 43 -2.29 -5.19 -0.40
CA PHE A 43 -2.82 -6.10 -1.42
C PHE A 43 -3.24 -5.33 -2.68
N PHE A 44 -4.08 -4.29 -2.53
CA PHE A 44 -4.54 -3.50 -3.68
C PHE A 44 -3.43 -2.66 -4.32
N ALA A 45 -2.43 -2.23 -3.53
CA ALA A 45 -1.28 -1.48 -4.04
C ALA A 45 -0.34 -2.34 -4.90
N LEU A 46 -0.34 -3.66 -4.73
CA LEU A 46 0.53 -4.55 -5.50
C LEU A 46 -0.11 -5.01 -6.82
N VAL A 47 -1.45 -5.06 -6.91
CA VAL A 47 -2.18 -5.44 -8.13
C VAL A 47 -1.71 -4.71 -9.39
N PRO A 48 -1.54 -3.36 -9.41
CA PRO A 48 -1.13 -2.65 -10.61
C PRO A 48 0.27 -3.07 -11.09
N ILE A 49 1.16 -3.48 -10.19
CA ILE A 49 2.51 -3.94 -10.54
C ILE A 49 2.43 -5.28 -11.26
N GLU A 50 1.66 -6.24 -10.74
CA GLU A 50 1.47 -7.55 -11.38
C GLU A 50 0.79 -7.44 -12.74
N LEU A 51 -0.17 -6.53 -12.87
CA LEU A 51 -0.85 -6.26 -14.15
C LEU A 51 0.11 -5.79 -15.25
N ILE A 52 1.21 -5.11 -14.93
CA ILE A 52 2.24 -4.76 -15.93
C ILE A 52 2.87 -6.02 -16.51
N PHE A 53 3.22 -7.00 -15.66
CA PHE A 53 3.84 -8.24 -16.11
C PHE A 53 2.88 -9.12 -16.90
N ILE A 54 1.63 -9.21 -16.46
CA ILE A 54 0.57 -9.93 -17.20
C ILE A 54 0.35 -9.29 -18.56
N PHE A 55 0.27 -7.95 -18.63
CA PHE A 55 0.12 -7.23 -19.88
C PHE A 55 1.32 -7.45 -20.81
N LEU A 56 2.54 -7.34 -20.29
CA LEU A 56 3.76 -7.63 -21.03
C LEU A 56 3.75 -9.06 -21.59
N TYR A 57 3.38 -10.04 -20.77
CA TYR A 57 3.30 -11.43 -21.20
C TYR A 57 2.24 -11.64 -22.29
N ALA A 58 1.03 -11.12 -22.11
CA ALA A 58 -0.03 -11.15 -23.12
C ALA A 58 0.40 -10.46 -24.42
N ARG A 59 1.19 -9.39 -24.33
CA ARG A 59 1.71 -8.66 -25.49
C ARG A 59 2.67 -9.50 -26.33
N ILE A 60 3.45 -10.38 -25.69
CA ILE A 60 4.44 -11.24 -26.34
C ILE A 60 3.80 -12.54 -26.86
N VAL A 61 2.93 -13.16 -26.06
CA VAL A 61 2.42 -14.53 -26.32
C VAL A 61 1.02 -14.53 -26.94
N GLY A 62 0.31 -13.39 -26.91
CA GLY A 62 -1.04 -13.25 -27.43
C GLY A 62 -2.12 -13.35 -26.35
N SER A 63 -3.36 -13.63 -26.77
CA SER A 63 -4.53 -13.59 -25.88
C SER A 63 -4.41 -14.59 -24.73
N LEU A 64 -4.66 -14.10 -23.51
CA LEU A 64 -4.75 -14.92 -22.29
C LEU A 64 -6.20 -15.22 -21.87
N SER A 65 -7.17 -14.97 -22.75
CA SER A 65 -8.60 -15.04 -22.41
C SER A 65 -9.05 -16.40 -21.84
N ALA A 66 -8.39 -17.49 -22.25
CA ALA A 66 -8.67 -18.83 -21.76
C ALA A 66 -8.26 -19.06 -20.29
N TYR A 67 -7.38 -18.23 -19.75
CA TYR A 67 -6.78 -18.38 -18.41
C TYR A 67 -7.15 -17.24 -17.45
N ASN A 68 -8.19 -16.47 -17.77
CA ASN A 68 -8.55 -15.26 -17.02
C ASN A 68 -8.78 -15.55 -15.53
N LEU A 69 -9.49 -16.63 -15.21
CA LEU A 69 -9.80 -16.97 -13.83
C LEU A 69 -8.53 -17.38 -13.06
N GLU A 70 -7.70 -18.21 -13.66
CA GLU A 70 -6.43 -18.69 -13.10
C GLU A 70 -5.48 -17.52 -12.85
N ILE A 71 -5.40 -16.57 -13.78
CA ILE A 71 -4.60 -15.35 -13.62
C ILE A 71 -5.12 -14.52 -12.45
N ILE A 72 -6.44 -14.28 -12.35
CA ILE A 72 -7.04 -13.52 -11.24
C ILE A 72 -6.75 -14.20 -9.90
N LEU A 73 -6.90 -15.52 -9.82
CA LEU A 73 -6.63 -16.29 -8.61
C LEU A 73 -5.15 -16.26 -8.24
N ALA A 74 -4.25 -16.41 -9.22
CA ALA A 74 -2.81 -16.33 -8.99
C ALA A 74 -2.41 -14.94 -8.46
N VAL A 75 -2.90 -13.86 -9.09
CA VAL A 75 -2.71 -12.48 -8.64
C VAL A 75 -3.20 -12.30 -7.20
N ALA A 76 -4.42 -12.78 -6.90
CA ALA A 76 -4.97 -12.67 -5.55
C ALA A 76 -4.12 -13.42 -4.52
N VAL A 77 -3.69 -14.64 -4.82
CA VAL A 77 -2.88 -15.45 -3.89
C VAL A 77 -1.50 -14.82 -3.66
N VAL A 78 -0.81 -14.40 -4.73
CA VAL A 78 0.52 -13.78 -4.61
C VAL A 78 0.45 -12.49 -3.80
N ASN A 79 -0.49 -11.59 -4.14
CA ASN A 79 -0.66 -10.34 -3.39
C ASN A 79 -1.03 -10.58 -1.92
N LEU A 80 -1.87 -11.57 -1.63
CA LEU A 80 -2.24 -11.92 -0.26
C LEU A 80 -1.05 -12.48 0.53
N LEU A 81 -0.22 -13.33 -0.08
CA LEU A 81 0.99 -13.85 0.54
C LEU A 81 2.00 -12.72 0.81
N VAL A 82 2.28 -11.88 -0.18
CA VAL A 82 3.23 -10.76 -0.04
C VAL A 82 2.74 -9.76 1.01
N ALA A 83 1.46 -9.38 0.99
CA ALA A 83 0.90 -8.46 1.96
C ALA A 83 0.94 -9.03 3.38
N ASN A 84 0.63 -10.32 3.54
CA ASN A 84 0.74 -10.99 4.85
C ASN A 84 2.18 -11.02 5.35
N LEU A 85 3.14 -11.40 4.50
CA LEU A 85 4.55 -11.49 4.87
C LEU A 85 5.10 -10.13 5.31
N LEU A 86 4.86 -9.08 4.53
CA LEU A 86 5.37 -7.74 4.83
C LEU A 86 4.76 -7.16 6.12
N ILE A 87 3.45 -7.29 6.31
CA ILE A 87 2.80 -6.75 7.52
C ILE A 87 3.13 -7.59 8.75
N ASN A 88 3.21 -8.91 8.64
CA ASN A 88 3.62 -9.75 9.76
C ASN A 88 5.07 -9.45 10.15
N HIS A 89 5.97 -9.19 9.20
CA HIS A 89 7.34 -8.80 9.49
C HIS A 89 7.41 -7.48 10.28
N ILE A 90 6.62 -6.49 9.87
CA ILE A 90 6.57 -5.17 10.54
C ILE A 90 5.93 -5.22 11.91
N LYS A 91 4.95 -6.10 12.11
CA LYS A 91 4.24 -6.24 13.39
C LYS A 91 5.21 -6.50 14.55
N ASP A 92 6.31 -7.20 14.27
CA ASP A 92 7.30 -7.58 15.27
C ASP A 92 8.45 -6.56 15.40
N GLU A 93 8.44 -5.46 14.63
CA GLU A 93 9.48 -4.45 14.71
C GLU A 93 9.22 -3.41 15.83
N ALA A 94 10.25 -3.17 16.65
CA ALA A 94 10.23 -2.22 17.77
C ALA A 94 9.85 -0.77 17.39
N PHE A 95 9.91 -0.40 16.10
CA PHE A 95 9.57 0.95 15.68
C PHE A 95 8.09 1.28 15.82
N ILE A 96 7.22 0.27 15.81
CA ILE A 96 5.78 0.45 15.95
C ILE A 96 5.48 1.02 17.34
N ASP A 97 5.99 0.34 18.38
CA ASP A 97 5.85 0.76 19.76
C ASP A 97 6.53 2.11 20.02
N GLU A 98 7.71 2.32 19.45
CA GLU A 98 8.42 3.60 19.48
C GLU A 98 7.53 4.72 18.90
N THR A 99 6.92 4.50 17.74
CA THR A 99 6.06 5.51 17.07
C THR A 99 4.83 5.85 17.90
N ILE A 100 4.18 4.83 18.47
CA ILE A 100 3.00 5.01 19.34
C ILE A 100 3.40 5.78 20.60
N ARG A 101 4.53 5.44 21.22
CA ARG A 101 5.04 6.14 22.42
C ARG A 101 5.39 7.59 22.10
N SER A 102 6.13 7.83 21.01
CA SER A 102 6.48 9.18 20.57
C SER A 102 5.24 10.02 20.33
N TYR A 103 4.21 9.47 19.68
CA TYR A 103 2.94 10.18 19.45
C TYR A 103 2.29 10.61 20.77
N LYS A 104 2.21 9.72 21.77
CA LYS A 104 1.62 10.01 23.08
C LYS A 104 2.37 11.08 23.88
N GLN A 105 3.65 11.27 23.60
CA GLN A 105 4.49 12.30 24.25
C GLN A 105 4.34 13.69 23.60
N LEU A 106 3.70 13.79 22.43
CA LEU A 106 3.49 15.06 21.76
C LEU A 106 2.43 15.89 22.48
N ASP A 107 2.61 17.22 22.43
CA ASP A 107 1.61 18.17 22.90
C ASP A 107 0.31 18.07 22.09
N PHE A 108 -0.77 18.58 22.67
CA PHE A 108 -2.11 18.49 22.09
C PHE A 108 -2.21 19.13 20.71
N GLU A 109 -1.61 20.31 20.50
CA GLU A 109 -1.68 21.03 19.24
C GLU A 109 -0.92 20.29 18.13
N THR A 110 0.24 19.72 18.44
CA THR A 110 1.01 18.89 17.49
C THR A 110 0.27 17.61 17.12
N ARG A 111 -0.39 16.96 18.09
CA ARG A 111 -1.24 15.78 17.82
C ARG A 111 -2.44 16.14 16.94
N LYS A 112 -3.09 17.27 17.20
CA LYS A 112 -4.22 17.75 16.38
C LYS A 112 -3.78 18.11 14.96
N LYS A 113 -2.61 18.72 14.79
CA LYS A 113 -2.02 19.01 13.46
C LYS A 113 -1.68 17.75 12.67
N SER A 114 -1.40 16.64 13.36
CA SER A 114 -1.20 15.34 12.72
C SER A 114 -2.49 14.81 12.08
N TYR A 115 -3.66 15.19 12.61
CA TYR A 115 -4.96 15.05 11.94
C TYR A 115 -5.17 16.19 10.93
N SER A 116 -4.30 16.26 9.91
CA SER A 116 -4.47 17.22 8.82
C SER A 116 -4.78 16.50 7.51
N PHE A 117 -5.62 17.14 6.69
CA PHE A 117 -5.95 16.67 5.34
C PHE A 117 -4.68 16.41 4.50
N LYS A 118 -3.64 17.23 4.67
CA LYS A 118 -2.36 17.08 3.97
C LYS A 118 -1.67 15.75 4.25
N GLU A 119 -1.64 15.33 5.52
CA GLU A 119 -1.02 14.05 5.91
C GLU A 119 -1.84 12.87 5.40
N GLY A 120 -3.17 12.93 5.55
CA GLY A 120 -4.08 11.92 4.99
C GLY A 120 -3.97 11.78 3.47
N PHE A 121 -3.93 12.91 2.76
CA PHE A 121 -3.75 12.95 1.32
C PHE A 121 -2.40 12.37 0.91
N THR A 122 -1.32 12.71 1.60
CA THR A 122 0.04 12.22 1.28
C THR A 122 0.09 10.70 1.39
N ILE A 123 -0.44 10.12 2.47
CA ILE A 123 -0.46 8.68 2.68
C ILE A 123 -1.33 7.98 1.63
N THR A 124 -2.50 8.53 1.33
CA THR A 124 -3.41 7.99 0.30
C THR A 124 -2.76 8.06 -1.09
N PHE A 125 -2.11 9.16 -1.41
CA PHE A 125 -1.37 9.35 -2.66
C PHE A 125 -0.25 8.32 -2.80
N LEU A 126 0.54 8.10 -1.75
CA LEU A 126 1.64 7.13 -1.76
C LEU A 126 1.15 5.69 -1.90
N MET A 127 0.06 5.31 -1.21
CA MET A 127 -0.40 3.92 -1.19
C MET A 127 -1.34 3.55 -2.34
N VAL A 128 -2.06 4.52 -2.91
CA VAL A 128 -3.04 4.27 -3.96
C VAL A 128 -2.57 4.86 -5.28
N VAL A 129 -2.33 6.17 -5.33
CA VAL A 129 -2.08 6.86 -6.61
C VAL A 129 -0.77 6.43 -7.25
N ILE A 130 0.32 6.29 -6.47
CA ILE A 130 1.63 5.91 -7.01
C ILE A 130 1.61 4.54 -7.71
N PRO A 131 1.11 3.44 -7.09
CA PRO A 131 1.03 2.15 -7.77
C PRO A 131 0.31 2.20 -9.12
N TRP A 132 -0.82 2.89 -9.20
CA TRP A 132 -1.58 3.03 -10.44
C TRP A 132 -0.88 3.92 -11.48
N LEU A 133 -0.16 4.95 -11.02
CA LEU A 133 0.69 5.75 -11.90
C LEU A 133 1.84 4.91 -12.49
N ILE A 134 2.47 4.06 -11.66
CA ILE A 134 3.50 3.11 -12.12
C ILE A 134 2.90 2.17 -13.17
N PHE A 135 1.70 1.65 -12.95
CA PHE A 135 1.00 0.84 -13.95
C PHE A 135 0.82 1.59 -15.27
N PHE A 136 0.30 2.82 -15.25
CA PHE A 136 0.11 3.61 -16.46
C PHE A 136 1.42 3.82 -17.24
N ILE A 137 2.50 4.17 -16.52
CA ILE A 137 3.84 4.33 -17.10
C ILE A 137 4.32 2.99 -17.67
N GLY A 138 4.21 1.91 -16.90
CA GLY A 138 4.66 0.56 -17.31
C GLY A 138 3.96 0.07 -18.57
N ILE A 139 2.64 0.19 -18.65
CA ILE A 139 1.87 -0.15 -19.86
C ILE A 139 2.31 0.70 -21.04
N SER A 140 2.46 2.02 -20.85
CA SER A 140 2.93 2.92 -21.91
C SER A 140 4.31 2.54 -22.42
N THR A 141 5.23 2.19 -21.51
CA THR A 141 6.58 1.72 -21.85
C THR A 141 6.53 0.40 -22.63
N VAL A 142 5.73 -0.58 -22.19
CA VAL A 142 5.56 -1.85 -22.91
C VAL A 142 5.02 -1.60 -24.32
N CYS A 143 4.01 -0.74 -24.47
CA CYS A 143 3.45 -0.39 -25.77
C CYS A 143 4.45 0.30 -26.70
N TYR A 144 5.33 1.14 -26.15
CA TYR A 144 6.36 1.85 -26.90
C TYR A 144 7.50 0.92 -27.35
N LEU A 145 7.98 0.06 -26.46
CA LEU A 145 9.12 -0.83 -26.73
C LEU A 145 8.73 -2.09 -27.51
N ILE A 146 7.51 -2.59 -27.30
CA ILE A 146 6.97 -3.80 -27.94
C ILE A 146 5.71 -3.39 -28.72
N PRO A 147 5.89 -2.73 -29.87
CA PRO A 147 4.78 -2.36 -30.72
C PRO A 147 4.03 -3.61 -31.17
N HIS A 148 2.70 -3.52 -31.21
CA HIS A 148 1.90 -4.60 -31.78
C HIS A 148 2.10 -4.56 -33.29
N TYR A 149 3.00 -5.39 -33.81
CA TYR A 149 3.00 -5.66 -35.24
C TYR A 149 1.72 -6.47 -35.53
N ARG A 150 0.81 -5.84 -36.28
CA ARG A 150 -0.32 -6.53 -36.92
C ARG A 150 0.20 -7.44 -38.02
#